data_AF-A0A0M4LR15-F1
#
_entry.id   AF-A0A0M4LR15-F1
#
_cell.length_a   1.000
_cell.length_b   1.000
_cell.length_c   1.000
_cell.angle_alpha   90.00
_cell.angle_beta   90.00
_cell.angle_gamma   90.00
#
_symmetry.space_group_name_H-M   'P 1'
#
loop_
_entity.id
_entity.type
_entity.pdbx_description
1 polymer ?
#
loop_
_entity_poly.entity_id
_entity_poly.type
_entity_poly.pdbx_seq_one_letter_code
_entity_poly.pdbx_strand_id
1 'polypeptide(L)'
;MRLAAVDILDIDFNELCVGSRNRLGNSGVFVDVFLFDSLSSGAGYSSELASEHILKQLFNKTKDILTNCNCQDACFSCLKHFNNKLTHSKLDRFAGLDLLEYAICGTFKSSVTAGDVEEAFSQVREVLKFETGITTKLEGNELRVSGKGISRALRCLPDMAPKTRGESGDEFWKYQLTHDVPAVVEQILDK
;
A
#
# COMPACT_ATOMS: atom_id res chain seq x y z
N MET A 1 4.79 -10.95 -5.23
CA MET A 1 4.45 -12.37 -5.50
C MET A 1 5.08 -12.92 -6.78
N ARG A 2 4.95 -12.29 -7.97
CA ARG A 2 5.53 -12.85 -9.22
C ARG A 2 7.02 -13.21 -9.12
N LEU A 3 7.85 -12.28 -8.62
CA LEU A 3 9.30 -12.53 -8.43
C LEU A 3 9.57 -13.76 -7.56
N ALA A 4 8.86 -13.89 -6.44
CA ALA A 4 8.96 -15.05 -5.57
C ALA A 4 8.53 -16.35 -6.27
N ALA A 5 7.42 -16.32 -7.02
CA ALA A 5 6.90 -17.49 -7.73
C ALA A 5 7.87 -17.99 -8.80
N VAL A 6 8.39 -17.08 -9.62
CA VAL A 6 9.37 -17.37 -10.68
C VAL A 6 10.62 -18.03 -10.09
N ASP A 7 11.10 -17.52 -8.96
CA ASP A 7 12.27 -18.06 -8.26
C ASP A 7 11.98 -19.33 -7.44
N ILE A 8 10.71 -19.68 -7.17
CA ILE A 8 10.35 -20.96 -6.53
C ILE A 8 10.23 -22.07 -7.57
N LEU A 9 9.63 -21.74 -8.71
CA LEU A 9 9.36 -22.70 -9.78
C LEU A 9 10.55 -22.87 -10.74
N ASP A 10 11.57 -22.00 -10.65
CA ASP A 10 12.72 -21.96 -11.55
C ASP A 10 12.30 -21.81 -13.03
N ILE A 11 11.50 -20.78 -13.30
CA ILE A 11 10.92 -20.49 -14.63
C ILE A 11 11.35 -19.13 -15.15
N ASP A 12 11.08 -18.81 -16.43
CA ASP A 12 11.30 -17.45 -16.93
C ASP A 12 10.26 -16.48 -16.34
N PHE A 13 10.67 -15.22 -16.15
CA PHE A 13 9.79 -14.19 -15.61
C PHE A 13 8.50 -14.04 -16.42
N ASN A 14 8.53 -14.25 -17.74
CA ASN A 14 7.38 -14.11 -18.63
C ASN A 14 6.45 -15.33 -18.64
N GLU A 15 6.88 -16.47 -18.10
CA GLU A 15 6.07 -17.69 -18.12
C GLU A 15 4.86 -17.64 -17.19
N LEU A 16 4.92 -16.80 -16.16
CA LEU A 16 3.84 -16.57 -15.21
C LEU A 16 3.34 -15.12 -15.30
N CYS A 17 2.02 -14.93 -15.29
CA CYS A 17 1.39 -13.62 -15.25
C CYS A 17 0.72 -13.36 -13.90
N VAL A 18 0.55 -12.07 -13.57
CA VAL A 18 -0.14 -11.63 -12.35
C VAL A 18 -1.14 -10.55 -12.72
N GLY A 19 -2.33 -10.63 -12.15
CA GLY A 19 -3.34 -9.61 -12.23
C GLY A 19 -4.01 -9.36 -10.89
N SER A 20 -4.72 -8.26 -10.81
CA SER A 20 -5.66 -7.99 -9.73
C SER A 20 -6.98 -7.46 -10.27
N ARG A 21 -8.05 -7.68 -9.53
CA ARG A 21 -9.38 -7.21 -9.86
C ARG A 21 -10.07 -6.72 -8.61
N ASN A 22 -10.64 -5.52 -8.70
CA ASN A 22 -11.54 -5.00 -7.68
C ASN A 22 -12.97 -5.44 -7.98
N ARG A 23 -13.70 -5.89 -6.96
CA ARG A 23 -15.13 -6.20 -7.03
C ARG A 23 -15.87 -5.44 -5.94
N LEU A 24 -16.92 -4.73 -6.35
CA LEU A 24 -17.87 -4.12 -5.42
C LEU A 24 -18.95 -5.16 -5.12
N GLY A 25 -19.16 -5.44 -3.84
CA GLY A 25 -20.27 -6.27 -3.36
C GLY A 25 -21.08 -5.51 -2.31
N ASN A 26 -22.25 -6.05 -1.95
CA ASN A 26 -23.14 -5.44 -0.96
C ASN A 26 -22.45 -5.28 0.41
N SER A 27 -21.47 -6.12 0.73
CA SER A 27 -20.73 -6.12 1.99
C SER A 27 -19.40 -5.35 1.95
N GLY A 28 -19.05 -4.71 0.82
CA GLY A 28 -17.82 -3.92 0.70
C GLY A 28 -17.06 -4.13 -0.60
N VAL A 29 -15.79 -3.71 -0.59
CA VAL A 29 -14.86 -3.85 -1.72
C VAL A 29 -14.00 -5.09 -1.49
N PHE A 30 -13.92 -5.94 -2.50
CA PHE A 30 -13.05 -7.10 -2.56
C PHE A 30 -11.94 -6.86 -3.57
N VAL A 31 -10.73 -7.29 -3.25
CA VAL A 31 -9.59 -7.26 -4.17
C VAL A 31 -9.12 -8.69 -4.36
N ASP A 32 -9.29 -9.21 -5.57
CA ASP A 32 -8.75 -10.51 -5.94
C ASP A 32 -7.36 -10.29 -6.55
N VAL A 33 -6.37 -11.08 -6.11
CA VAL A 33 -5.06 -11.16 -6.75
C VAL A 33 -4.90 -12.57 -7.28
N PHE A 34 -4.52 -12.69 -8.55
CA PHE A 34 -4.44 -13.99 -9.22
C PHE A 34 -3.13 -14.12 -10.00
N LEU A 35 -2.61 -15.35 -9.99
CA LEU A 35 -1.46 -15.76 -10.78
C LEU A 35 -1.92 -16.82 -11.78
N PHE A 36 -1.45 -16.73 -13.02
CA PHE A 36 -1.86 -17.63 -14.09
C PHE A 36 -0.73 -17.84 -15.08
N ASP A 37 -0.74 -18.97 -15.76
CA ASP A 37 0.26 -19.32 -16.75
C ASP A 37 0.09 -18.43 -17.99
N SER A 38 1.21 -17.98 -18.56
CA SER A 38 1.19 -17.16 -19.78
C SER A 38 0.77 -17.93 -21.03
N LEU A 39 1.03 -19.25 -21.06
CA LEU A 39 0.68 -20.12 -22.17
C LEU A 39 -0.80 -20.49 -22.12
N SER A 40 -1.48 -20.37 -23.27
CA SER A 40 -2.91 -20.68 -23.40
C SER A 40 -3.24 -22.15 -23.10
N SER A 41 -2.28 -23.06 -23.27
CA SER A 41 -2.43 -24.46 -22.92
C SER A 41 -2.36 -24.74 -21.41
N GLY A 42 -1.85 -23.79 -20.61
CA GLY A 42 -1.50 -24.00 -19.21
C GLY A 42 -0.27 -24.91 -19.07
N ALA A 43 0.83 -24.38 -18.54
CA ALA A 43 2.03 -25.17 -18.25
C ALA A 43 1.92 -25.94 -16.91
N GLY A 44 0.96 -25.56 -16.06
CA GLY A 44 0.73 -26.15 -14.74
C GLY A 44 1.29 -25.32 -13.57
N TYR A 45 2.01 -24.23 -13.83
CA TYR A 45 2.70 -23.43 -12.79
C TYR A 45 1.74 -22.86 -11.74
N SER A 46 0.66 -22.24 -12.17
CA SER A 46 -0.38 -21.70 -11.28
C SER A 46 -1.07 -22.80 -10.46
N SER A 47 -1.23 -24.00 -11.04
CA SER A 47 -1.78 -25.15 -10.32
C SER A 47 -0.79 -25.69 -9.27
N GLU A 48 0.50 -25.72 -9.59
CA GLU A 48 1.56 -26.10 -8.67
C GLU A 48 1.69 -25.10 -7.50
N LEU A 49 1.66 -23.80 -7.80
CA LEU A 49 1.65 -22.72 -6.78
C LEU A 49 0.43 -22.81 -5.85
N ALA A 50 -0.69 -23.37 -6.32
CA ALA A 50 -1.90 -23.52 -5.53
C ALA A 50 -1.80 -24.67 -4.50
N SER A 51 -0.79 -25.55 -4.60
CA SER A 51 -0.56 -26.56 -3.57
C SER A 51 -0.20 -25.88 -2.24
N GLU A 52 -0.75 -26.38 -1.13
CA GLU A 52 -0.65 -25.73 0.19
C GLU A 52 0.81 -25.42 0.60
N HIS A 53 1.71 -26.38 0.35
CA HIS A 53 3.11 -26.24 0.68
C HIS A 53 3.80 -25.14 -0.14
N ILE A 54 3.59 -25.12 -1.46
CA ILE A 54 4.21 -24.13 -2.35
C ILE A 54 3.58 -22.74 -2.14
N LEU A 55 2.28 -22.68 -1.87
CA LEU A 55 1.60 -21.42 -1.54
C LEU A 55 2.18 -20.77 -0.28
N LYS A 56 2.43 -21.56 0.77
CA LYS A 56 3.12 -21.07 1.98
C LYS A 56 4.54 -20.58 1.67
N GLN A 57 5.28 -21.29 0.84
CA GLN A 57 6.61 -20.84 0.40
C GLN A 57 6.53 -19.52 -0.38
N LEU A 58 5.56 -19.38 -1.28
CA LEU A 58 5.32 -18.17 -2.06
C LEU A 58 5.08 -16.96 -1.15
N PHE A 59 4.25 -17.12 -0.12
CA PHE A 59 3.97 -16.06 0.85
C PHE A 59 5.22 -15.70 1.66
N ASN A 60 5.93 -16.69 2.20
CA ASN A 60 7.15 -16.46 2.98
C ASN A 60 8.23 -15.76 2.15
N LYS A 61 8.44 -16.22 0.92
CA LYS A 61 9.43 -15.62 0.01
C LYS A 61 9.03 -14.24 -0.47
N THR A 62 7.74 -14.00 -0.70
CA THR A 62 7.25 -12.64 -1.00
C THR A 62 7.49 -11.70 0.18
N LYS A 63 7.19 -12.15 1.40
CA LYS A 63 7.47 -11.39 2.62
C LYS A 63 8.96 -11.10 2.75
N ASP A 64 9.81 -12.11 2.61
CA ASP A 64 11.27 -11.98 2.65
C ASP A 64 11.80 -10.92 1.67
N ILE A 65 11.38 -10.97 0.40
CA ILE A 65 11.74 -9.98 -0.62
C ILE A 65 11.35 -8.56 -0.20
N LEU A 66 10.13 -8.37 0.34
CA LEU A 66 9.65 -7.05 0.72
C LEU A 66 10.32 -6.52 2.00
N THR A 67 10.56 -7.40 2.98
CA THR A 67 11.16 -7.06 4.27
C THR A 67 12.66 -6.75 4.14
N ASN A 68 13.40 -7.56 3.38
CA ASN A 68 14.87 -7.49 3.33
C ASN A 68 15.42 -6.61 2.19
N CYS A 69 14.54 -6.02 1.38
CA CYS A 69 14.97 -5.01 0.41
C CYS A 69 15.47 -3.74 1.15
N ASN A 70 16.38 -2.98 0.52
CA ASN A 70 16.98 -1.77 1.09
C ASN A 70 16.66 -0.46 0.32
N CYS A 71 15.77 -0.49 -0.68
CA CYS A 71 15.21 0.71 -1.32
C CYS A 71 14.31 1.53 -0.36
N GLN A 72 13.89 2.74 -0.76
CA GLN A 72 12.90 3.52 -0.01
C GLN A 72 11.48 3.00 -0.30
N ASP A 73 10.99 3.13 -1.53
CA ASP A 73 9.61 2.71 -1.84
C ASP A 73 9.59 1.38 -2.61
N ALA A 74 10.17 1.37 -3.81
CA ALA A 74 10.21 0.18 -4.66
C ALA A 74 11.40 0.20 -5.64
N CYS A 75 11.95 -0.97 -5.94
CA CYS A 75 13.02 -1.19 -6.92
C CYS A 75 12.78 -2.48 -7.73
N PHE A 76 13.65 -2.76 -8.70
CA PHE A 76 13.56 -3.96 -9.55
C PHE A 76 13.82 -5.27 -8.79
N SER A 77 14.39 -5.19 -7.59
CA SER A 77 14.63 -6.35 -6.74
C SER A 77 13.43 -6.69 -5.84
N CYS A 78 12.37 -5.86 -5.78
CA CYS A 78 11.21 -6.12 -4.91
C CYS A 78 9.85 -6.06 -5.61
N LEU A 79 9.55 -4.97 -6.31
CA LEU A 79 8.20 -4.71 -6.86
C LEU A 79 8.22 -4.23 -8.31
N LYS A 80 9.26 -3.51 -8.75
CA LYS A 80 9.34 -2.98 -10.10
C LYS A 80 9.72 -4.07 -11.09
N HIS A 81 9.09 -4.04 -12.25
CA HIS A 81 9.51 -4.77 -13.44
C HIS A 81 9.10 -3.96 -14.67
N PHE A 82 9.62 -4.31 -15.85
CA PHE A 82 9.35 -3.53 -17.06
C PHE A 82 7.86 -3.45 -17.39
N ASN A 83 7.12 -4.54 -17.17
CA ASN A 83 5.68 -4.61 -17.48
C ASN A 83 4.79 -3.77 -16.54
N ASN A 84 5.30 -3.26 -15.41
CA ASN A 84 4.53 -2.38 -14.51
C ASN A 84 5.07 -0.95 -14.46
N LYS A 85 5.81 -0.51 -15.48
CA LYS A 85 6.42 0.83 -15.56
C LYS A 85 5.43 1.97 -15.28
N LEU A 86 4.20 1.88 -15.78
CA LEU A 86 3.17 2.90 -15.59
C LEU A 86 2.73 3.08 -14.13
N THR A 87 2.94 2.08 -13.27
CA THR A 87 2.58 2.14 -11.86
C THR A 87 3.78 2.29 -10.94
N HIS A 88 5.01 2.43 -11.46
CA HIS A 88 6.23 2.49 -10.65
C HIS A 88 6.21 3.58 -9.57
N SER A 89 5.59 4.72 -9.83
CA SER A 89 5.45 5.83 -8.88
C SER A 89 4.46 5.56 -7.74
N LYS A 90 3.65 4.50 -7.86
CA LYS A 90 2.64 4.11 -6.87
C LYS A 90 3.07 2.90 -6.05
N LEU A 91 4.22 2.30 -6.35
CA LEU A 91 4.68 1.08 -5.68
C LEU A 91 5.45 1.44 -4.42
N ASP A 92 4.99 0.90 -3.30
CA ASP A 92 5.61 0.99 -1.98
C ASP A 92 5.67 -0.42 -1.39
N ARG A 93 6.87 -0.88 -1.03
CA ARG A 93 7.08 -2.23 -0.51
C ARG A 93 6.56 -2.41 0.91
N PHE A 94 6.50 -1.35 1.70
CA PHE A 94 5.97 -1.40 3.07
C PHE A 94 4.45 -1.52 3.02
N ALA A 95 3.79 -0.73 2.17
CA ALA A 95 2.35 -0.89 1.91
C ALA A 95 2.03 -2.26 1.28
N GLY A 96 2.90 -2.74 0.39
CA GLY A 96 2.79 -4.08 -0.18
C GLY A 96 2.96 -5.21 0.84
N LEU A 97 3.83 -5.02 1.84
CA LEU A 97 4.01 -5.94 2.96
C LEU A 97 2.79 -5.93 3.88
N ASP A 98 2.26 -4.75 4.21
CA ASP A 98 1.07 -4.60 5.04
C ASP A 98 -0.15 -5.24 4.38
N LEU A 99 -0.29 -5.10 3.05
CA LEU A 99 -1.32 -5.80 2.27
C LEU A 99 -1.14 -7.33 2.30
N LEU A 100 0.10 -7.83 2.18
CA LEU A 100 0.39 -9.26 2.23
C LEU A 100 0.04 -9.86 3.59
N GLU A 101 0.43 -9.19 4.68
CA GLU A 101 0.12 -9.63 6.04
C GLU A 101 -1.38 -9.60 6.31
N TYR A 102 -2.07 -8.55 5.86
CA TYR A 102 -3.52 -8.46 5.94
C TYR A 102 -4.20 -9.60 5.17
N ALA A 103 -3.75 -9.91 3.95
CA ALA A 103 -4.33 -10.97 3.13
C ALA A 103 -4.13 -12.38 3.73
N ILE A 104 -3.01 -12.63 4.41
CA ILE A 104 -2.69 -13.94 4.98
C ILE A 104 -3.32 -14.12 6.36
N CYS A 105 -3.23 -13.10 7.22
CA CYS A 105 -3.59 -13.19 8.64
C CYS A 105 -4.94 -12.56 8.97
N GLY A 106 -5.50 -11.74 8.08
CA GLY A 106 -6.69 -10.92 8.37
C GLY A 106 -6.44 -9.80 9.38
N THR A 107 -5.16 -9.47 9.62
CA THR A 107 -4.74 -8.49 10.63
C THR A 107 -3.91 -7.38 10.01
N PHE A 108 -4.03 -6.18 10.53
CA PHE A 108 -3.19 -5.03 10.20
C PHE A 108 -2.46 -4.56 11.46
N LYS A 109 -1.43 -3.71 11.31
CA LYS A 109 -0.69 -3.16 12.46
C LYS A 109 -1.65 -2.37 13.36
N SER A 110 -1.52 -2.52 14.67
CA SER A 110 -2.39 -1.82 15.62
C SER A 110 -2.15 -0.31 15.69
N SER A 111 -0.96 0.15 15.30
CA SER A 111 -0.55 1.55 15.41
C SER A 111 0.62 1.88 14.48
N VAL A 112 0.70 3.15 14.08
CA VAL A 112 1.89 3.74 13.44
C VAL A 112 2.86 4.23 14.51
N THR A 113 4.16 4.18 14.23
CA THR A 113 5.17 4.74 15.15
C THR A 113 5.23 6.27 15.05
N ALA A 114 5.78 6.94 16.05
CA ALA A 114 5.97 8.39 15.99
C ALA A 114 6.85 8.82 14.79
N GLY A 115 7.85 8.01 14.43
CA GLY A 115 8.66 8.23 13.24
C GLY A 115 7.86 8.12 11.94
N ASP A 116 6.98 7.12 11.84
CA ASP A 116 6.09 6.95 10.68
C ASP A 116 5.13 8.13 10.51
N VAL A 117 4.61 8.68 11.62
CA VAL A 117 3.70 9.83 11.60
C VAL A 117 4.43 11.08 11.08
N GLU A 118 5.62 11.36 11.60
CA GLU A 118 6.43 12.50 11.17
C GLU A 118 6.80 12.39 9.68
N GLU A 119 7.22 11.21 9.24
CA GLU A 119 7.50 10.92 7.83
C GLU A 119 6.25 11.13 6.97
N ALA A 120 5.12 10.54 7.35
CA ALA A 120 3.88 10.59 6.58
C ALA A 120 3.38 12.02 6.38
N PHE A 121 3.39 12.85 7.43
CA PHE A 121 2.90 14.22 7.34
C PHE A 121 3.92 15.22 6.81
N SER A 122 5.19 14.84 6.60
CA SER A 122 6.25 15.75 6.18
C SER A 122 5.87 16.51 4.89
N GLN A 123 5.52 15.79 3.83
CA GLN A 123 5.18 16.37 2.52
C GLN A 123 3.88 17.16 2.57
N VAL A 124 2.84 16.63 3.24
CA VAL A 124 1.55 17.33 3.41
C VAL A 124 1.75 18.69 4.10
N ARG A 125 2.56 18.72 5.18
CA ARG A 125 2.89 19.96 5.88
C ARG A 125 3.68 20.93 5.01
N GLU A 126 4.61 20.43 4.19
CA GLU A 126 5.36 21.28 3.27
C GLU A 126 4.46 21.95 2.23
N VAL A 127 3.55 21.20 1.63
CA VAL A 127 2.59 21.76 0.66
C VAL A 127 1.67 22.79 1.33
N LEU A 128 1.12 22.47 2.51
CA LEU A 128 0.23 23.40 3.23
C LEU A 128 0.91 24.69 3.70
N LYS A 129 2.24 24.74 3.85
CA LYS A 129 2.96 25.99 4.17
C LYS A 129 2.85 27.03 3.07
N PHE A 130 2.65 26.62 1.83
CA PHE A 130 2.46 27.55 0.70
C PHE A 130 1.05 28.13 0.67
N GLU A 131 0.10 27.56 1.41
CA GLU A 131 -1.24 28.10 1.55
C GLU A 131 -1.27 29.25 2.56
N THR A 132 -1.48 30.46 2.06
CA THR A 132 -1.54 31.67 2.89
C THR A 132 -2.63 31.56 3.96
N GLY A 133 -2.31 31.92 5.21
CA GLY A 133 -3.30 31.91 6.29
C GLY A 133 -3.72 30.53 6.79
N ILE A 134 -3.00 29.46 6.42
CA ILE A 134 -3.13 28.13 7.01
C ILE A 134 -1.94 27.86 7.94
N THR A 135 -2.23 27.23 9.08
CA THR A 135 -1.24 26.82 10.08
C THR A 135 -1.43 25.34 10.39
N THR A 136 -0.33 24.60 10.47
CA THR A 136 -0.31 23.17 10.79
C THR A 136 0.46 22.93 12.09
N LYS A 137 -0.08 22.11 13.00
CA LYS A 137 0.60 21.70 14.23
C LYS A 137 0.45 20.19 14.40
N LEU A 138 1.57 19.49 14.56
CA LEU A 138 1.57 18.04 14.83
C LEU A 138 1.53 17.83 16.35
N GLU A 139 0.55 17.06 16.82
CA GLU A 139 0.34 16.72 18.24
C GLU A 139 0.14 15.20 18.35
N GLY A 140 1.17 14.48 18.79
CA GLY A 140 1.13 13.01 18.84
C GLY A 140 0.97 12.41 17.45
N ASN A 141 -0.14 11.69 17.22
CA ASN A 141 -0.45 11.04 15.94
C ASN A 141 -1.38 11.89 15.05
N GLU A 142 -1.67 13.13 15.45
CA GLU A 142 -2.62 14.00 14.76
C GLU A 142 -1.95 15.25 14.21
N LEU A 143 -2.23 15.57 12.94
CA LEU A 143 -1.91 16.86 12.34
C LEU A 143 -3.13 17.77 12.42
N ARG A 144 -3.05 18.83 13.21
CA ARG A 144 -4.09 19.87 13.31
C ARG A 144 -3.85 20.95 12.26
N VAL A 145 -4.84 21.18 11.42
CA VAL A 145 -4.83 22.21 10.38
C VAL A 145 -5.88 23.26 10.73
N SER A 146 -5.46 24.52 10.77
CA SER A 146 -6.33 25.65 11.11
C SER A 146 -6.04 26.88 10.26
N GLY A 147 -7.09 27.62 9.88
CA GLY A 147 -6.95 28.84 9.07
C GLY A 147 -8.01 28.96 7.99
N LYS A 148 -8.31 30.19 7.51
CA LYS A 148 -9.33 30.45 6.46
C LYS A 148 -10.71 29.82 6.72
N GLY A 149 -11.10 29.66 8.00
CA GLY A 149 -12.35 28.99 8.40
C GLY A 149 -12.29 27.45 8.41
N ILE A 150 -11.13 26.86 8.11
CA ILE A 150 -10.86 25.43 8.24
C ILE A 150 -10.37 25.15 9.67
N SER A 151 -10.91 24.10 10.28
CA SER A 151 -10.42 23.52 11.53
C SER A 151 -10.60 22.00 11.44
N ARG A 152 -9.51 21.30 11.09
CA ARG A 152 -9.50 19.85 10.86
C ARG A 152 -8.37 19.20 11.65
N ALA A 153 -8.63 18.01 12.18
CA ALA A 153 -7.62 17.14 12.76
C ALA A 153 -7.46 15.93 11.83
N LEU A 154 -6.22 15.64 11.43
CA LEU A 154 -5.87 14.57 10.51
C LEU A 154 -5.14 13.47 11.24
N ARG A 155 -5.53 12.21 11.04
CA ARG A 155 -4.89 11.06 11.70
C ARG A 155 -4.19 10.16 10.69
N CYS A 156 -2.94 9.81 10.99
CA CYS A 156 -2.20 8.81 10.26
C CYS A 156 -2.56 7.42 10.80
N LEU A 157 -3.15 6.59 9.95
CA LEU A 157 -3.49 5.21 10.25
C LEU A 157 -2.46 4.26 9.64
N PRO A 158 -2.25 3.08 10.26
CA PRO A 158 -1.57 1.98 9.59
C PRO A 158 -2.28 1.63 8.29
N ASP A 159 -1.51 1.22 7.28
CA ASP A 159 -2.10 0.72 6.04
C ASP A 159 -3.00 -0.49 6.33
N MET A 160 -4.09 -0.62 5.56
CA MET A 160 -5.16 -1.62 5.73
C MET A 160 -6.07 -1.45 6.95
N ALA A 161 -5.78 -0.55 7.89
CA ALA A 161 -6.66 -0.30 9.02
C ALA A 161 -8.02 0.27 8.55
N PRO A 162 -9.16 -0.20 9.08
CA PRO A 162 -10.47 0.34 8.71
C PRO A 162 -10.62 1.79 9.18
N LYS A 163 -11.11 2.64 8.30
CA LYS A 163 -11.41 4.04 8.62
C LYS A 163 -12.73 4.15 9.37
N THR A 164 -12.73 4.87 10.49
CA THR A 164 -13.93 5.24 11.25
C THR A 164 -14.59 6.45 10.57
N ARG A 165 -15.63 6.21 9.78
CA ARG A 165 -16.38 7.29 9.13
C ARG A 165 -17.13 8.12 10.19
N GLY A 166 -16.57 9.29 10.56
CA GLY A 166 -17.36 10.40 11.09
C GLY A 166 -17.25 10.74 12.59
N GLU A 167 -16.40 10.10 13.40
CA GLU A 167 -16.38 10.39 14.84
C GLU A 167 -15.16 11.18 15.35
N SER A 168 -14.03 11.26 14.62
CA SER A 168 -12.80 11.87 15.16
C SER A 168 -11.78 12.33 14.10
N GLY A 169 -12.21 13.17 13.16
CA GLY A 169 -11.31 13.82 12.18
C GLY A 169 -11.11 13.05 10.87
N ASP A 170 -10.32 13.63 9.97
CA ASP A 170 -10.02 13.02 8.66
C ASP A 170 -8.91 11.97 8.81
N GLU A 171 -9.19 10.76 8.37
CA GLU A 171 -8.26 9.63 8.51
C GLU A 171 -7.62 9.26 7.17
N PHE A 172 -6.30 9.10 7.19
CA PHE A 172 -5.52 8.72 6.03
C PHE A 172 -4.60 7.56 6.39
N TRP A 173 -4.51 6.58 5.49
CA TRP A 173 -3.46 5.58 5.60
C TRP A 173 -2.08 6.23 5.38
N LYS A 174 -1.05 5.68 6.01
CA LYS A 174 0.35 6.14 5.84
C LYS A 174 0.69 6.28 4.35
N TYR A 175 0.34 5.28 3.54
CA TYR A 175 0.56 5.29 2.09
C TYR A 175 -0.06 6.51 1.39
N GLN A 176 -1.28 6.92 1.76
CA GLN A 176 -1.94 8.06 1.12
C GLN A 176 -1.23 9.38 1.44
N LEU A 177 -0.75 9.52 2.68
CA LEU A 177 -0.03 10.71 3.12
C LEU A 177 1.34 10.86 2.44
N THR A 178 1.94 9.77 1.97
CA THR A 178 3.26 9.78 1.30
C THR A 178 3.18 9.76 -0.22
N HIS A 179 2.14 9.17 -0.82
CA HIS A 179 2.04 8.95 -2.27
C HIS A 179 0.87 9.66 -2.95
N ASP A 180 -0.10 10.17 -2.19
CA ASP A 180 -1.30 10.86 -2.71
C ASP A 180 -1.49 12.25 -2.07
N VAL A 181 -0.36 12.93 -1.81
CA VAL A 181 -0.32 14.26 -1.17
C VAL A 181 -1.28 15.27 -1.82
N PRO A 182 -1.37 15.39 -3.16
CA PRO A 182 -2.27 16.34 -3.78
C PRO A 182 -3.74 16.10 -3.41
N ALA A 183 -4.21 14.85 -3.47
CA ALA A 183 -5.59 14.52 -3.13
C ALA A 183 -5.87 14.70 -1.63
N VAL A 184 -4.89 14.38 -0.78
CA VAL A 184 -4.98 14.65 0.67
C VAL A 184 -5.14 16.15 0.93
N VAL A 185 -4.31 16.98 0.30
CA VAL A 185 -4.37 18.45 0.46
C VAL A 185 -5.68 19.01 -0.07
N GLU A 186 -6.14 18.55 -1.24
CA GLU A 186 -7.44 18.94 -1.80
C GLU A 186 -8.59 18.65 -0.81
N GLN A 187 -8.63 17.44 -0.24
CA GLN A 187 -9.63 17.06 0.76
C GLN A 187 -9.60 17.94 2.03
N ILE A 188 -8.41 18.41 2.43
CA ILE A 188 -8.24 19.30 3.60
C ILE A 188 -8.78 20.70 3.31
N LEU A 189 -8.52 21.21 2.10
CA LEU A 189 -8.85 22.57 1.70
C LEU A 189 -10.29 22.73 1.23
N ASP A 190 -10.90 21.65 0.73
CA ASP A 190 -12.31 21.62 0.37
C ASP A 190 -13.21 21.80 1.61
N LYS A 191 -14.25 22.62 1.44
CA LYS A 191 -15.20 22.99 2.51
C LYS A 191 -16.32 21.98 2.64
#